data_AF-A0A2K3JQ86-F1
#
_entry.id   AF-A0A2K3JQ86-F1
#
_cell.length_a   1.000
_cell.length_b   1.000
_cell.length_c   1.000
_cell.angle_alpha   90.00
_cell.angle_beta   90.00
_cell.angle_gamma   90.00
#
_symmetry.space_group_name_H-M   'P 1'
#
loop_
_entity.id
_entity.type
_entity.pdbx_description
1 polymer ?
#
loop_
_entity_poly.entity_id
_entity_poly.type
_entity_poly.pdbx_seq_one_letter_code
_entity_poly.pdbx_strand_id
1 'polypeptide(L)'
;VDIPWINSKPKPASRRVQSKGKLLTPRKFVDKFPIVLDSVVSTIVKRPQKSRSSKEKEDEEEILVIDGIEFDSNIEVKFDVIVNDEDDKVIGVGNTEFAGTFVSLLHGHNHENNKKEKKKNTVTCLRLGLTNLLEDLKADDDDSIVVTLIPRYGDGVKISGIKIEFEN
;
A
#
# COMPACT_ATOMS: atom_id res chain seq x y z
N VAL A 1 12.63 8.75 29.63
CA VAL A 1 13.34 8.71 28.35
C VAL A 1 12.44 9.41 27.33
N ASP A 2 12.95 10.39 26.60
CA ASP A 2 12.20 11.07 25.55
C ASP A 2 12.16 10.21 24.28
N ILE A 3 11.00 10.10 23.63
CA ILE A 3 10.77 9.24 22.47
C ILE A 3 10.34 10.15 21.30
N PRO A 4 11.28 10.60 20.46
CA PRO A 4 11.03 11.69 19.51
C PRO A 4 10.00 11.34 18.41
N TRP A 5 9.78 10.06 18.13
CA TRP A 5 8.87 9.61 17.08
C TRP A 5 7.40 9.54 17.52
N ILE A 6 7.08 9.66 18.81
CA ILE A 6 5.70 9.55 19.31
C ILE A 6 4.78 10.65 18.78
N ASN A 7 5.33 11.86 18.56
CA ASN A 7 4.61 13.03 18.05
C ASN A 7 4.95 13.34 16.59
N SER A 8 5.59 12.41 15.88
CA SER A 8 6.02 12.59 14.48
C SER A 8 4.94 12.17 13.48
N LYS A 9 3.68 12.49 13.76
CA LYS A 9 2.54 12.13 12.89
C LYS A 9 2.66 12.85 11.53
N PRO A 10 2.54 12.12 10.39
CA PRO A 10 2.52 12.73 9.06
C PRO A 10 1.39 13.75 8.92
N LYS A 11 1.55 14.69 7.97
CA LYS A 11 0.53 15.71 7.67
C LYS A 11 0.04 15.54 6.25
N PRO A 12 -1.26 15.73 5.95
CA PRO A 12 -1.75 15.61 4.58
C PRO A 12 -1.03 16.58 3.64
N ALA A 13 -0.70 16.13 2.43
CA ALA A 13 -0.12 16.98 1.40
C ALA A 13 -1.12 18.05 0.92
N SER A 14 -2.41 17.90 1.24
CA SER A 14 -3.46 18.82 0.83
C SER A 14 -4.57 19.01 1.86
N ARG A 15 -5.26 20.15 1.76
CA ARG A 15 -6.51 20.42 2.49
C ARG A 15 -7.69 19.98 1.62
N ARG A 16 -7.89 18.67 1.47
CA ARG A 16 -9.15 17.98 1.07
C ARG A 16 -10.06 18.74 0.09
N VAL A 17 -10.01 18.52 -1.24
CA VAL A 17 -11.19 18.68 -2.14
C VAL A 17 -11.06 17.85 -3.43
N GLN A 18 -12.05 16.98 -3.69
CA GLN A 18 -12.49 16.36 -4.96
C GLN A 18 -11.44 16.14 -6.08
N SER A 19 -11.20 14.87 -6.40
CA SER A 19 -10.34 14.37 -7.49
C SER A 19 -10.74 14.91 -8.87
N LYS A 20 -10.19 16.06 -9.25
CA LYS A 20 -10.15 16.57 -10.63
C LYS A 20 -8.83 17.29 -10.90
N GLY A 21 -7.71 16.61 -10.64
CA GLY A 21 -6.36 17.04 -11.02
C GLY A 21 -5.87 16.28 -12.26
N LYS A 22 -4.84 16.79 -12.93
CA LYS A 22 -4.28 16.20 -14.16
C LYS A 22 -2.96 15.52 -13.80
N LEU A 23 -2.95 14.18 -13.79
CA LEU A 23 -1.80 13.31 -13.51
C LEU A 23 -0.43 13.91 -13.89
N LEU A 24 0.41 14.21 -12.89
CA LEU A 24 1.83 14.54 -13.08
C LEU A 24 2.69 13.34 -13.48
N THR A 25 2.22 12.11 -13.19
CA THR A 25 2.90 10.87 -13.57
C THR A 25 1.96 10.01 -14.41
N PRO A 26 2.38 9.51 -15.58
CA PRO A 26 1.57 8.58 -16.35
C PRO A 26 1.40 7.32 -15.53
N ARG A 27 0.19 7.11 -15.02
CA ARG A 27 -0.14 6.00 -14.14
C ARG A 27 -1.25 5.16 -14.78
N LYS A 28 -1.07 3.84 -14.73
CA LYS A 28 -2.06 2.92 -15.29
C LYS A 28 -3.15 2.67 -14.24
N PHE A 29 -4.39 2.87 -14.64
CA PHE A 29 -5.52 2.47 -13.82
C PHE A 29 -5.86 1.01 -14.11
N VAL A 30 -5.93 0.17 -13.07
CA VAL A 30 -6.20 -1.26 -13.18
C VAL A 30 -7.47 -1.63 -12.42
N ASP A 31 -8.28 -2.49 -13.03
CA ASP A 31 -9.55 -2.99 -12.49
C ASP A 31 -9.57 -4.53 -12.35
N LYS A 32 -8.55 -5.21 -12.90
CA LYS A 32 -8.44 -6.66 -12.97
C LYS A 32 -7.12 -7.13 -12.39
N PHE A 33 -7.20 -8.17 -11.57
CA PHE A 33 -6.07 -8.87 -10.99
C PHE A 33 -6.02 -10.32 -11.51
N PRO A 34 -4.84 -10.98 -11.51
CA PRO A 34 -3.55 -10.50 -11.02
C PRO A 34 -2.88 -9.47 -11.96
N ILE A 35 -2.04 -8.60 -11.39
CA ILE A 35 -1.23 -7.63 -12.13
C ILE A 35 0.26 -7.91 -11.93
N VAL A 36 1.09 -7.50 -12.90
CA VAL A 36 2.55 -7.40 -12.73
C VAL A 36 2.87 -5.94 -12.44
N LEU A 37 3.58 -5.68 -11.34
CA LEU A 37 3.94 -4.34 -10.88
C LEU A 37 5.21 -3.85 -11.60
N ASP A 38 5.10 -3.55 -12.90
CA ASP A 38 6.18 -3.07 -13.77
C ASP A 38 6.34 -1.53 -13.77
N SER A 39 5.28 -0.85 -13.38
CA SER A 39 5.11 0.59 -13.47
C SER A 39 4.16 1.06 -12.38
N VAL A 40 4.03 2.37 -12.22
CA VAL A 40 3.11 2.92 -11.23
C VAL A 40 1.66 2.60 -11.64
N VAL A 41 0.92 1.97 -10.73
CA VAL A 41 -0.47 1.56 -10.94
C VAL A 41 -1.37 2.12 -9.87
N SER A 42 -2.62 2.43 -10.24
CA SER A 42 -3.67 2.81 -9.30
C SER A 42 -4.89 1.93 -9.49
N THR A 43 -5.59 1.63 -8.40
CA THR A 43 -6.86 0.91 -8.39
C THR A 43 -7.82 1.57 -7.42
N ILE A 44 -9.12 1.51 -7.71
CA ILE A 44 -10.16 1.87 -6.76
C ILE A 44 -10.49 0.64 -5.93
N VAL A 45 -10.44 0.78 -4.61
CA VAL A 45 -10.79 -0.28 -3.66
C VAL A 45 -12.02 0.15 -2.88
N LYS A 46 -13.06 -0.68 -2.92
CA LYS A 46 -14.31 -0.42 -2.17
C LYS A 46 -14.07 -0.67 -0.69
N ARG A 47 -14.61 0.23 0.14
CA ARG A 47 -14.56 0.08 1.60
C ARG A 47 -15.73 -0.77 2.07
N PRO A 48 -15.57 -1.60 3.12
CA PRO A 48 -16.68 -2.37 3.67
C PRO A 48 -17.72 -1.50 4.37
N GLN A 49 -17.29 -0.42 5.04
CA GLN A 49 -18.15 0.53 5.76
C GLN A 49 -17.53 1.93 5.70
N LYS A 50 -18.38 2.95 5.59
CA LYS A 50 -18.00 4.37 5.68
C LYS A 50 -18.55 5.00 6.95
N SER A 51 -17.96 6.13 7.34
CA SER A 51 -18.39 6.97 8.45
C SER A 51 -18.57 6.19 9.76
N ARG A 52 -17.56 5.38 10.09
CA ARG A 52 -17.55 4.58 11.32
C ARG A 52 -17.53 5.51 12.54
N SER A 53 -18.23 5.12 13.60
CA SER A 53 -18.17 5.79 14.89
C SER A 53 -16.81 5.63 15.55
N SER A 54 -16.44 6.53 16.47
CA SER A 54 -15.17 6.43 17.20
C SER A 54 -15.02 5.10 17.93
N LYS A 55 -16.13 4.53 18.44
CA LYS A 55 -16.11 3.24 19.12
C LYS A 55 -15.80 2.08 18.15
N GLU A 56 -16.44 2.05 16.99
CA GLU A 56 -16.16 1.02 15.97
C GLU A 56 -14.70 1.07 15.49
N LYS A 57 -14.08 2.25 15.48
CA LYS A 57 -12.66 2.45 15.12
C LYS A 57 -11.68 2.02 16.21
N GLU A 58 -12.10 2.09 17.47
CA GLU A 58 -11.32 1.61 18.62
C GLU A 58 -11.40 0.08 18.75
N ASP A 59 -12.56 -0.49 18.41
CA ASP A 59 -12.82 -1.93 18.47
C ASP A 59 -12.20 -2.67 17.27
N GLU A 60 -12.31 -2.14 16.04
CA GLU A 60 -11.82 -2.79 14.81
C GLU A 60 -10.97 -1.85 13.93
N GLU A 61 -9.78 -2.28 13.54
CA GLU A 61 -8.92 -1.56 12.59
C GLU A 61 -9.35 -1.87 11.15
N GLU A 62 -9.49 -0.83 10.33
CA GLU A 62 -9.70 -0.98 8.89
C GLU A 62 -8.34 -1.18 8.21
N ILE A 63 -8.12 -2.35 7.62
CA ILE A 63 -6.81 -2.75 7.09
C ILE A 63 -6.87 -2.89 5.58
N LEU A 64 -5.96 -2.21 4.88
CA LEU A 64 -5.63 -2.47 3.50
C LEU A 64 -4.77 -3.72 3.38
N VAL A 65 -5.26 -4.73 2.67
CA VAL A 65 -4.54 -5.97 2.41
C VAL A 65 -4.18 -6.04 0.94
N ILE A 66 -2.88 -6.05 0.66
CA ILE A 66 -2.31 -6.38 -0.65
C ILE A 66 -1.94 -7.85 -0.60
N ASP A 67 -2.71 -8.67 -1.31
CA ASP A 67 -2.66 -10.12 -1.22
C ASP A 67 -1.95 -10.77 -2.41
N GLY A 68 -1.35 -11.93 -2.14
CA GLY A 68 -0.63 -12.75 -3.10
C GLY A 68 0.46 -11.97 -3.84
N ILE A 69 1.30 -11.26 -3.09
CA ILE A 69 2.53 -10.61 -3.56
C ILE A 69 3.52 -11.75 -3.87
N GLU A 70 3.68 -12.06 -5.15
CA GLU A 70 4.56 -13.12 -5.64
C GLU A 70 5.79 -12.52 -6.33
N PHE A 71 6.99 -12.94 -5.92
CA PHE A 71 8.25 -12.49 -6.51
C PHE A 71 9.35 -13.55 -6.36
N ASP A 72 10.44 -13.42 -7.13
CA ASP A 72 11.59 -14.31 -7.03
C ASP A 72 12.35 -14.05 -5.71
N SER A 73 12.59 -15.08 -4.90
CA SER A 73 13.28 -14.91 -3.60
C SER A 73 14.73 -14.42 -3.73
N ASN A 74 15.29 -14.49 -4.94
CA ASN A 74 16.69 -14.13 -5.22
C ASN A 74 16.85 -12.68 -5.68
N ILE A 75 15.80 -11.87 -5.61
CA ILE A 75 15.86 -10.44 -5.88
C ILE A 75 15.40 -9.65 -4.66
N GLU A 76 15.88 -8.42 -4.57
CA GLU A 76 15.32 -7.44 -3.64
C GLU A 76 14.10 -6.81 -4.27
N VAL A 77 13.06 -6.62 -3.48
CA VAL A 77 11.80 -6.02 -3.92
C VAL A 77 11.44 -4.87 -3.01
N LYS A 78 11.05 -3.74 -3.61
CA LYS A 78 10.46 -2.62 -2.89
C LYS A 78 9.41 -1.92 -3.73
N PHE A 79 8.27 -1.67 -3.11
CA PHE A 79 7.29 -0.75 -3.62
C PHE A 79 6.62 0.02 -2.48
N ASP A 80 6.25 1.26 -2.78
CA ASP A 80 5.55 2.14 -1.85
C ASP A 80 4.04 2.09 -2.12
N VAL A 81 3.25 2.27 -1.07
CA VAL A 81 1.78 2.26 -1.11
C VAL A 81 1.29 3.64 -0.69
N ILE A 82 0.50 4.24 -1.56
CA ILE A 82 -0.07 5.57 -1.35
C ILE A 82 -1.60 5.49 -1.48
N VAL A 83 -2.31 6.18 -0.59
CA VAL A 83 -3.77 6.20 -0.53
C VAL A 83 -4.27 7.61 -0.81
N ASN A 84 -5.28 7.71 -1.68
CA ASN A 84 -5.94 8.95 -2.07
C ASN A 84 -4.96 10.06 -2.45
N ASP A 85 -3.93 9.74 -3.24
CA ASP A 85 -2.99 10.75 -3.69
C ASP A 85 -3.60 11.72 -4.70
N GLU A 86 -3.25 13.00 -4.53
CA GLU A 86 -3.54 14.02 -5.50
C GLU A 86 -2.50 13.99 -6.62
N ASP A 87 -3.00 13.98 -7.84
CA ASP A 87 -2.22 13.91 -9.07
C ASP A 87 -1.18 15.02 -9.25
N ASP A 88 -1.32 16.14 -8.52
CA ASP A 88 -0.54 17.37 -8.68
C ASP A 88 0.62 17.51 -7.66
N LYS A 89 0.89 16.51 -6.80
CA LYS A 89 1.94 16.60 -5.77
C LYS A 89 2.83 15.35 -5.68
N VAL A 90 4.09 15.59 -5.33
CA VAL A 90 5.03 14.52 -4.96
C VAL A 90 4.73 14.09 -3.52
N ILE A 91 4.02 12.97 -3.38
CA ILE A 91 3.78 12.34 -2.09
C ILE A 91 5.04 11.59 -1.64
N GLY A 92 5.45 11.82 -0.41
CA GLY A 92 6.55 11.11 0.25
C GLY A 92 6.22 10.73 1.69
N VAL A 93 7.16 10.11 2.39
CA VAL A 93 7.00 9.52 3.74
C VAL A 93 6.49 10.48 4.83
N GLY A 94 6.65 11.80 4.66
CA GLY A 94 6.16 12.80 5.60
C GLY A 94 4.68 13.17 5.42
N ASN A 95 4.02 12.60 4.41
CA ASN A 95 2.65 12.91 4.06
C ASN A 95 1.70 11.80 4.51
N THR A 96 0.51 12.16 4.95
CA THR A 96 -0.51 11.20 5.43
C THR A 96 -0.94 10.21 4.35
N GLU A 97 -0.93 10.62 3.08
CA GLU A 97 -1.26 9.79 1.93
C GLU A 97 -0.31 8.57 1.81
N PHE A 98 0.90 8.65 2.36
CA PHE A 98 1.85 7.54 2.37
C PHE A 98 1.44 6.49 3.42
N ALA A 99 0.84 5.39 2.95
CA ALA A 99 0.34 4.33 3.82
C ALA A 99 1.45 3.38 4.29
N GLY A 100 2.48 3.16 3.46
CA GLY A 100 3.63 2.33 3.84
C GLY A 100 4.45 1.85 2.66
N THR A 101 5.38 0.92 2.96
CA THR A 101 6.28 0.32 1.98
C THR A 101 6.32 -1.18 2.20
N PHE A 102 6.26 -1.95 1.12
CA PHE A 102 6.70 -3.34 1.12
C PHE A 102 8.19 -3.40 0.80
N VAL A 103 8.96 -4.11 1.62
CA VAL A 103 10.37 -4.43 1.31
C VAL A 103 10.60 -5.91 1.54
N SER A 104 11.18 -6.57 0.54
CA SER A 104 11.81 -7.87 0.70
C SER A 104 13.28 -7.76 0.36
N LEU A 105 14.12 -8.22 1.29
CA LEU A 105 15.55 -8.29 1.11
C LEU A 105 15.93 -9.66 0.53
N LEU A 106 17.12 -9.75 -0.05
CA LEU A 106 17.68 -11.03 -0.44
C LEU A 106 17.89 -11.89 0.81
N HIS A 107 17.20 -13.02 0.88
CA HIS A 107 17.41 -14.01 1.95
C HIS A 107 18.17 -15.19 1.34
N GLY A 108 19.49 -15.21 1.54
CA GLY A 108 20.36 -16.30 1.07
C GLY A 108 20.01 -17.63 1.75
N HIS A 109 19.13 -18.42 1.15
CA HIS A 109 18.92 -19.80 1.56
C HIS A 109 20.03 -20.69 1.01
N ASN A 110 21.25 -20.54 1.54
CA ASN A 110 22.33 -21.50 1.35
C ASN A 110 22.02 -22.77 2.15
N HIS A 111 21.11 -23.60 1.66
CA HIS A 111 21.19 -25.02 1.97
C HIS A 111 22.19 -25.64 1.01
N GLU A 112 23.42 -25.75 1.52
CA GLU A 112 24.42 -26.69 1.03
C GLU A 112 23.74 -28.03 0.73
N ASN A 113 24.07 -28.59 -0.45
CA ASN A 113 23.69 -29.92 -0.91
C ASN A 113 22.30 -30.01 -1.56
N ASN A 114 22.15 -29.54 -2.80
CA ASN A 114 21.79 -30.38 -3.95
C ASN A 114 21.62 -29.55 -5.23
N LYS A 115 22.23 -30.04 -6.32
CA LYS A 115 22.07 -29.53 -7.68
C LYS A 115 20.59 -29.32 -8.03
N LYS A 116 20.27 -28.13 -8.54
CA LYS A 116 18.96 -27.56 -8.93
C LYS A 116 18.32 -26.69 -7.84
N GLU A 117 18.88 -25.49 -7.65
CA GLU A 117 18.11 -24.37 -7.08
C GLU A 117 16.93 -24.09 -8.02
N LYS A 118 15.76 -24.66 -7.71
CA LYS A 118 14.51 -24.23 -8.32
C LYS A 118 14.33 -22.76 -7.94
N LYS A 119 14.05 -21.88 -8.91
CA LYS A 119 13.47 -20.55 -8.63
C LYS A 119 12.34 -20.74 -7.62
N LYS A 120 12.54 -20.25 -6.40
CA LYS A 120 11.51 -20.27 -5.37
C LYS A 120 10.83 -18.92 -5.45
N ASN A 121 9.58 -18.94 -5.92
CA ASN A 121 8.75 -17.75 -5.81
C ASN A 121 8.27 -17.67 -4.36
N THR A 122 8.50 -16.53 -3.74
CA THR A 122 7.93 -16.19 -2.43
C THR A 122 6.56 -15.61 -2.67
N VAL A 123 5.54 -16.09 -1.94
CA VAL A 123 4.20 -15.51 -1.92
C VAL A 123 3.94 -14.98 -0.51
N THR A 124 3.57 -13.71 -0.41
CA THR A 124 3.30 -13.05 0.87
C THR A 124 2.15 -12.05 0.73
N CYS A 125 1.79 -11.38 1.83
CA CYS A 125 0.83 -10.28 1.85
C CYS A 125 1.40 -9.09 2.62
N LEU A 126 0.90 -7.89 2.33
CA LEU A 126 1.15 -6.68 3.09
C LEU A 126 -0.17 -6.18 3.68
N ARG A 127 -0.15 -5.83 4.98
CA ARG A 127 -1.30 -5.30 5.72
C ARG A 127 -0.96 -3.92 6.25
N LEU A 128 -1.80 -2.93 5.96
CA LEU A 128 -1.59 -1.53 6.37
C LEU A 128 -2.87 -0.98 7.02
N GLY A 129 -2.75 -0.44 8.24
CA GLY A 129 -3.88 0.21 8.92
C GLY A 129 -4.30 1.50 8.20
N LEU A 130 -5.60 1.69 8.04
CA LEU A 130 -6.20 2.81 7.33
C LEU A 130 -6.96 3.75 8.26
N THR A 131 -7.36 3.34 9.47
CA THR A 131 -8.30 4.09 10.30
C THR A 131 -7.83 5.53 10.53
N ASN A 132 -6.62 5.70 11.07
CA ASN A 132 -6.02 7.01 11.32
C ASN A 132 -5.75 7.79 10.03
N LEU A 133 -5.32 7.09 8.97
CA LEU A 133 -4.99 7.68 7.68
C LEU A 133 -6.24 8.32 7.05
N LEU A 134 -7.36 7.60 7.04
CA LEU A 134 -8.62 8.09 6.46
C LEU A 134 -9.21 9.23 7.27
N GLU A 135 -9.03 9.26 8.59
CA GLU A 135 -9.43 10.41 9.41
C GLU A 135 -8.62 11.66 9.08
N ASP A 136 -7.29 11.53 8.99
CA ASP A 136 -6.39 12.65 8.72
C ASP A 136 -6.59 13.21 7.30
N LEU A 137 -6.77 12.33 6.30
CA LEU A 137 -7.13 12.73 4.94
C LEU A 137 -8.56 13.24 4.82
N LYS A 138 -9.36 13.02 5.87
CA LYS A 138 -10.80 13.25 5.88
C LYS A 138 -11.42 12.54 4.67
N ALA A 139 -11.29 11.22 4.62
CA ALA A 139 -11.87 10.36 3.58
C ALA A 139 -12.83 9.32 4.19
N ASP A 140 -13.25 9.52 5.44
CA ASP A 140 -14.06 8.55 6.17
C ASP A 140 -15.47 8.41 5.60
N ASP A 141 -16.01 9.43 4.94
CA ASP A 141 -17.31 9.42 4.26
C ASP A 141 -17.28 8.84 2.83
N ASP A 142 -16.10 8.54 2.29
CA ASP A 142 -15.95 8.01 0.93
C ASP A 142 -16.29 6.51 0.87
N ASP A 143 -17.04 6.07 -0.15
CA ASP A 143 -17.39 4.66 -0.36
C ASP A 143 -16.21 3.80 -0.86
N SER A 144 -15.19 4.45 -1.42
CA SER A 144 -14.03 3.79 -2.00
C SER A 144 -12.83 4.71 -1.94
N ILE A 145 -11.64 4.11 -1.90
CA ILE A 145 -10.37 4.82 -1.91
C ILE A 145 -9.58 4.48 -3.17
N VAL A 146 -8.71 5.39 -3.58
CA VAL A 146 -7.71 5.13 -4.62
C VAL A 146 -6.44 4.64 -3.93
N VAL A 147 -5.99 3.45 -4.32
CA VAL A 147 -4.73 2.88 -3.85
C VAL A 147 -3.75 2.91 -5.01
N THR A 148 -2.59 3.48 -4.76
CA THR A 148 -1.50 3.63 -5.69
C THR A 148 -0.32 2.79 -5.23
N LEU A 149 0.23 1.99 -6.14
CA LEU A 149 1.43 1.20 -5.91
C LEU A 149 2.57 1.75 -6.76
N ILE A 150 3.68 2.10 -6.11
CA ILE A 150 4.86 2.69 -6.75
C ILE A 150 6.02 1.68 -6.67
N PRO A 151 6.30 0.90 -7.73
CA PRO A 151 7.50 0.07 -7.75
C PRO A 151 8.75 0.96 -7.65
N ARG A 152 9.67 0.58 -6.77
CA ARG A 152 10.98 1.25 -6.60
C ARG A 152 12.10 0.41 -7.17
N TYR A 153 12.09 -0.88 -6.90
CA TYR A 153 12.99 -1.89 -7.48
C TYR A 153 12.41 -3.29 -7.26
N GLY A 154 12.91 -4.26 -8.03
CA GLY A 154 12.44 -5.63 -8.01
C GLY A 154 11.55 -5.93 -9.21
N ASP A 155 12.00 -6.84 -10.05
CA ASP A 155 11.35 -7.16 -11.32
C ASP A 155 10.36 -8.32 -11.17
N GLY A 156 9.28 -8.27 -11.95
CA GLY A 156 8.34 -9.40 -12.07
C GLY A 156 7.49 -9.66 -10.83
N VAL A 157 7.35 -8.67 -9.94
CA VAL A 157 6.44 -8.74 -8.79
C VAL A 157 5.01 -8.85 -9.30
N LYS A 158 4.29 -9.89 -8.88
CA LYS A 158 2.87 -10.07 -9.16
C LYS A 158 2.05 -9.79 -7.93
N ILE A 159 0.88 -9.19 -8.12
CA ILE A 159 -0.08 -8.93 -7.05
C ILE A 159 -1.38 -9.60 -7.43
N SER A 160 -1.90 -10.45 -6.54
CA SER A 160 -3.08 -11.27 -6.79
C SER A 160 -4.38 -10.52 -6.50
N GLY A 161 -4.36 -9.55 -5.58
CA GLY A 161 -5.53 -8.74 -5.28
C GLY A 161 -5.24 -7.68 -4.23
N ILE A 162 -6.16 -6.71 -4.14
CA ILE A 162 -6.15 -5.69 -3.10
C ILE A 162 -7.56 -5.59 -2.53
N LYS A 163 -7.68 -5.63 -1.21
CA LYS A 163 -8.97 -5.57 -0.49
C LYS A 163 -8.82 -4.77 0.80
N ILE A 164 -9.95 -4.37 1.36
CA ILE A 164 -10.02 -3.77 2.70
C ILE A 164 -10.86 -4.70 3.57
N GLU A 165 -10.39 -4.99 4.77
CA GLU A 165 -11.08 -5.82 5.75
C GLU A 165 -10.97 -5.19 7.15
N PHE A 166 -11.81 -5.65 8.07
CA PHE A 166 -11.74 -5.29 9.48
C PHE A 166 -11.02 -6.39 10.26
N GLU A 167 -10.17 -6.00 11.20
CA GLU A 167 -9.49 -6.90 12.12
C GLU A 167 -9.50 -6.30 13.53
N ASN A 168 -9.64 -7.16 14.53
CA ASN A 168 -9.76 -6.82 15.95
C ASN A 168 -8.47 -7.15 16.72
#